data_AF-A0A0L6JXD4-F1
#
_entry.id   AF-A0A0L6JXD4-F1
#
_cell.length_a   1.000
_cell.length_b   1.000
_cell.length_c   1.000
_cell.angle_alpha   90.00
_cell.angle_beta   90.00
_cell.angle_gamma   90.00
#
_symmetry.space_group_name_H-M   'P 1'
#
loop_
_entity.id
_entity.type
_entity.pdbx_description
1 polymer ?
#
loop_
_entity_poly.entity_id
_entity_poly.type
_entity_poly.pdbx_seq_one_letter_code
_entity_poly.pdbx_strand_id
1 'polypeptide(L)'
;MSQSQAYNDLINQVNATGMQKMDGYNPDTLDEIYDNERDSAEDIIWKAFQDGDSGVSIFLPKLRKYNGIDELENSLLKCIIPSGRSIELARALYTYSKDEKYLDIFVANLQSNDESHRITVLTKLMEFSPSDKIFEIFGNSCLNDLSKIARSTAATGLLYCKGHIKNPFNIMEVMQKTTLKKLLTDDKVQERQKNINALRDEKLK
;
A
#
# COMPACT_ATOMS: atom_id res chain seq x y z
N MET A 1 4.29 -37.62 -2.97
CA MET A 1 4.44 -36.63 -1.90
C MET A 1 3.22 -35.73 -1.96
N SER A 2 2.58 -35.43 -0.83
CA SER A 2 1.48 -34.47 -0.79
C SER A 2 2.04 -33.05 -0.97
N GLN A 3 1.33 -32.21 -1.73
CA GLN A 3 1.74 -30.82 -1.90
C GLN A 3 1.56 -30.02 -0.61
N SER A 4 2.37 -28.96 -0.41
CA SER A 4 2.14 -28.02 0.70
C SER A 4 0.80 -27.29 0.53
N GLN A 5 0.18 -26.89 1.64
CA GLN A 5 -1.05 -26.11 1.60
C GLN A 5 -0.81 -24.75 0.91
N ALA A 6 0.30 -24.08 1.23
CA ALA A 6 0.69 -22.82 0.62
C ALA A 6 0.85 -22.90 -0.91
N TYR A 7 1.37 -24.02 -1.43
CA TYR A 7 1.45 -24.25 -2.87
C TYR A 7 0.07 -24.36 -3.53
N ASN A 8 -0.85 -25.10 -2.90
CA ASN A 8 -2.23 -25.22 -3.40
C ASN A 8 -2.96 -23.88 -3.33
N ASP A 9 -2.78 -23.12 -2.27
CA ASP A 9 -3.38 -21.80 -2.09
C ASP A 9 -2.85 -20.80 -3.14
N LEU A 10 -1.55 -20.84 -3.44
CA LEU A 10 -0.97 -20.05 -4.54
C LEU A 10 -1.64 -20.36 -5.87
N ILE A 11 -1.77 -21.65 -6.23
CA ILE A 11 -2.42 -22.07 -7.48
C ILE A 11 -3.87 -21.59 -7.53
N ASN A 12 -4.61 -21.76 -6.44
CA ASN A 12 -6.00 -21.34 -6.35
C ASN A 12 -6.12 -19.82 -6.53
N GLN A 13 -5.24 -19.05 -5.89
CA GLN A 13 -5.27 -17.59 -5.95
C GLN A 13 -4.88 -17.03 -7.32
N VAL A 14 -3.88 -17.63 -7.98
CA VAL A 14 -3.49 -17.24 -9.35
C VAL A 14 -4.63 -17.51 -10.34
N ASN A 15 -5.36 -18.61 -10.16
CA ASN A 15 -6.50 -18.98 -11.01
C ASN A 15 -7.82 -18.31 -10.60
N ALA A 16 -7.86 -17.59 -9.48
CA ALA A 16 -9.07 -16.92 -8.98
C ALA A 16 -9.51 -15.80 -9.93
N THR A 17 -10.83 -15.60 -10.03
CA THR A 17 -11.43 -14.54 -10.87
C THR A 17 -12.48 -13.73 -10.11
N GLY A 18 -12.68 -12.48 -10.55
CA GLY A 18 -13.69 -11.60 -9.96
C GLY A 18 -13.50 -11.37 -8.46
N MET A 19 -14.56 -11.59 -7.68
CA MET A 19 -14.54 -11.38 -6.21
C MET A 19 -13.57 -12.31 -5.48
N GLN A 20 -13.26 -13.50 -6.02
CA GLN A 20 -12.34 -14.44 -5.40
C GLN A 20 -10.91 -13.88 -5.29
N LYS A 21 -10.56 -12.92 -6.15
CA LYS A 21 -9.23 -12.30 -6.17
C LYS A 21 -9.10 -11.10 -5.21
N MET A 22 -10.21 -10.67 -4.59
CA MET A 22 -10.22 -9.47 -3.73
C MET A 22 -9.42 -9.64 -2.44
N ASP A 23 -9.27 -10.87 -1.96
CA ASP A 23 -8.49 -11.17 -0.75
C ASP A 23 -6.98 -10.92 -0.95
N GLY A 24 -6.53 -10.73 -2.19
CA GLY A 24 -5.14 -10.47 -2.53
C GLY A 24 -4.26 -11.70 -2.34
N TYR A 25 -2.95 -11.49 -2.25
CA TYR A 25 -1.98 -12.55 -2.02
C TYR A 25 -1.36 -12.39 -0.62
N ASN A 26 -1.16 -13.52 0.09
CA ASN A 26 -0.43 -13.53 1.35
C ASN A 26 1.08 -13.40 1.05
N PRO A 27 1.78 -12.36 1.55
CA PRO A 27 3.21 -12.17 1.28
C PRO A 27 4.11 -13.31 1.79
N ASP A 28 3.63 -14.10 2.74
CA ASP A 28 4.40 -15.18 3.39
C ASP A 28 4.24 -16.54 2.69
N THR A 29 3.37 -16.64 1.66
CA THR A 29 3.11 -17.89 0.92
C THR A 29 4.40 -18.57 0.44
N LEU A 30 5.36 -17.79 -0.08
CA LEU A 30 6.62 -18.33 -0.58
C LEU A 30 7.53 -18.92 0.52
N ASP A 31 7.38 -18.47 1.77
CA ASP A 31 8.18 -18.95 2.91
C ASP A 31 7.63 -20.27 3.48
N GLU A 32 6.38 -20.60 3.17
CA GLU A 32 5.69 -21.83 3.58
C GLU A 32 5.72 -22.94 2.51
N ILE A 33 6.12 -22.62 1.28
CA ILE A 33 6.27 -23.59 0.18
C ILE A 33 7.55 -24.40 0.36
N TYR A 34 7.45 -25.72 0.21
CA TYR A 34 8.60 -26.62 0.33
C TYR A 34 9.62 -26.41 -0.80
N ASP A 35 10.90 -26.66 -0.52
CA ASP A 35 11.97 -26.46 -1.50
C ASP A 35 11.79 -27.28 -2.79
N ASN A 36 11.20 -28.49 -2.71
CA ASN A 36 10.94 -29.33 -3.88
C ASN A 36 9.78 -28.83 -4.76
N GLU A 37 8.97 -27.89 -4.27
CA GLU A 37 7.88 -27.23 -5.01
C GLU A 37 8.27 -25.83 -5.49
N ARG A 38 9.38 -25.30 -4.93
CA ARG A 38 9.75 -23.89 -5.04
C ARG A 38 9.91 -23.44 -6.49
N ASP A 39 10.64 -24.19 -7.30
CA ASP A 39 10.86 -23.84 -8.71
C ASP A 39 9.53 -23.74 -9.50
N SER A 40 8.60 -24.66 -9.25
CA SER A 40 7.27 -24.65 -9.88
C SER A 40 6.43 -23.46 -9.41
N ALA A 41 6.47 -23.15 -8.11
CA ALA A 41 5.78 -21.99 -7.56
C ALA A 41 6.28 -20.68 -8.16
N GLU A 42 7.60 -20.53 -8.32
CA GLU A 42 8.21 -19.35 -8.93
C GLU A 42 7.84 -19.22 -10.41
N ASP A 43 7.76 -20.31 -11.16
CA ASP A 43 7.33 -20.30 -12.56
C ASP A 43 5.87 -19.84 -12.70
N ILE A 44 4.99 -20.26 -11.80
CA ILE A 44 3.59 -19.83 -11.75
C ILE A 44 3.49 -18.32 -11.46
N ILE A 45 4.21 -17.84 -10.44
CA ILE A 45 4.24 -16.42 -10.06
C ILE A 45 4.78 -15.56 -11.21
N TRP A 46 5.90 -16.00 -11.80
CA TRP A 46 6.54 -15.29 -12.90
C TRP A 46 5.60 -15.19 -14.09
N LYS A 47 4.97 -16.30 -14.49
CA LYS A 47 4.01 -16.30 -15.59
C LYS A 47 2.81 -15.40 -15.31
N ALA A 48 2.21 -15.49 -14.12
CA ALA A 48 1.09 -14.64 -13.74
C ALA A 48 1.44 -13.14 -13.82
N PHE A 49 2.65 -12.77 -13.41
CA PHE A 49 3.14 -11.40 -13.50
C PHE A 49 3.27 -10.93 -14.96
N GLN A 50 3.86 -11.77 -15.82
CA GLN A 50 4.01 -11.51 -17.26
C GLN A 50 2.65 -11.42 -17.97
N ASP A 51 1.68 -12.22 -17.54
CA ASP A 51 0.29 -12.19 -18.04
C ASP A 51 -0.51 -10.98 -17.50
N GLY A 52 0.11 -10.13 -16.68
CA GLY A 52 -0.42 -8.82 -16.29
C GLY A 52 -1.00 -8.75 -14.88
N ASP A 53 -0.95 -9.83 -14.10
CA ASP A 53 -1.39 -9.82 -12.70
C ASP A 53 -0.40 -9.00 -11.85
N SER A 54 -0.78 -7.78 -11.48
CA SER A 54 0.06 -6.95 -10.61
C SER A 54 0.03 -7.38 -9.14
N GLY A 55 -0.94 -8.19 -8.72
CA GLY A 55 -1.06 -8.64 -7.34
C GLY A 55 0.11 -9.54 -6.90
N VAL A 56 0.63 -10.36 -7.82
CA VAL A 56 1.78 -11.24 -7.55
C VAL A 56 3.11 -10.49 -7.40
N SER A 57 3.13 -9.16 -7.63
CA SER A 57 4.33 -8.32 -7.48
C SER A 57 4.96 -8.43 -6.08
N ILE A 58 4.18 -8.73 -5.04
CA ILE A 58 4.68 -8.92 -3.68
C ILE A 58 5.70 -10.07 -3.56
N PHE A 59 5.62 -11.05 -4.46
CA PHE A 59 6.48 -12.23 -4.44
C PHE A 59 7.77 -12.04 -5.23
N LEU A 60 7.78 -11.13 -6.20
CA LEU A 60 8.91 -10.95 -7.13
C LEU A 60 10.25 -10.74 -6.40
N PRO A 61 10.35 -9.92 -5.34
CA PRO A 61 11.61 -9.74 -4.63
C PRO A 61 12.13 -11.00 -3.91
N LYS A 62 11.25 -11.99 -3.66
CA LYS A 62 11.59 -13.25 -2.99
C LYS A 62 12.00 -14.36 -3.98
N LEU A 63 11.86 -14.18 -5.28
CA LEU A 63 12.18 -15.21 -6.28
C LEU A 63 13.69 -15.53 -6.29
N ARG A 64 14.03 -16.83 -6.41
CA ARG A 64 15.41 -17.34 -6.48
C ARG A 64 15.83 -17.62 -7.92
N LYS A 65 14.90 -18.08 -8.76
CA LYS A 65 15.12 -18.47 -10.16
C LYS A 65 15.13 -17.27 -11.11
N TYR A 66 14.38 -16.23 -10.77
CA TYR A 66 14.20 -15.04 -11.60
C TYR A 66 14.71 -13.79 -10.89
N ASN A 67 15.22 -12.83 -11.66
CA ASN A 67 15.55 -11.51 -11.11
C ASN A 67 14.29 -10.64 -11.01
N GLY A 68 13.51 -10.88 -9.95
CA GLY A 68 12.23 -10.21 -9.77
C GLY A 68 12.34 -8.72 -9.45
N ILE A 69 13.44 -8.26 -8.84
CA ILE A 69 13.63 -6.82 -8.54
C ILE A 69 13.84 -6.04 -9.83
N ASP A 70 14.75 -6.47 -10.68
CA ASP A 70 14.99 -5.81 -11.97
C ASP A 70 13.72 -5.80 -12.82
N GLU A 71 12.94 -6.88 -12.80
CA GLU A 71 11.67 -6.95 -13.53
C GLU A 71 10.61 -5.99 -12.98
N LEU A 72 10.53 -5.83 -11.66
CA LEU A 72 9.65 -4.84 -11.03
C LEU A 72 10.05 -3.42 -11.43
N GLU A 73 11.33 -3.07 -11.36
CA GLU A 73 11.83 -1.74 -11.72
C GLU A 73 11.58 -1.45 -13.21
N ASN A 74 11.91 -2.39 -14.09
CA ASN A 74 11.68 -2.26 -15.53
C ASN A 74 10.19 -2.16 -15.88
N SER A 75 9.33 -2.91 -15.17
CA SER A 75 7.88 -2.82 -15.33
C SER A 75 7.32 -1.49 -14.84
N LEU A 76 7.84 -0.96 -13.73
CA LEU A 76 7.41 0.31 -13.17
C LEU A 76 7.78 1.47 -14.11
N LEU A 77 8.96 1.46 -14.71
CA LEU A 77 9.39 2.47 -15.70
C LEU A 77 8.45 2.55 -16.92
N LYS A 78 7.78 1.45 -17.26
CA LYS A 78 6.83 1.35 -18.39
C LYS A 78 5.39 1.66 -17.99
N CYS A 79 5.10 1.85 -16.71
CA CYS A 79 3.74 2.08 -16.24
C CYS A 79 3.24 3.48 -16.61
N ILE A 80 1.97 3.54 -17.00
CA ILE A 80 1.22 4.80 -16.99
C ILE A 80 0.92 5.13 -15.53
N ILE A 81 1.17 6.38 -15.14
CA ILE A 81 0.90 6.90 -13.79
C ILE A 81 -0.05 8.09 -13.96
N PRO A 82 -1.19 8.13 -13.22
CA PRO A 82 -1.62 7.23 -12.16
C PRO A 82 -2.18 5.87 -12.67
N SER A 83 -1.92 4.78 -11.95
CA SER A 83 -2.56 3.47 -12.19
C SER A 83 -2.42 2.52 -11.00
N GLY A 84 -3.39 1.61 -10.85
CA GLY A 84 -3.33 0.56 -9.82
C GLY A 84 -2.07 -0.30 -9.92
N ARG A 85 -1.63 -0.62 -11.15
CA ARG A 85 -0.38 -1.35 -11.39
C ARG A 85 0.82 -0.59 -10.83
N SER A 86 0.94 0.72 -11.09
CA SER A 86 2.07 1.51 -10.57
C SER A 86 2.12 1.52 -9.03
N ILE A 87 0.97 1.50 -8.36
CA ILE A 87 0.87 1.42 -6.89
C ILE A 87 1.40 0.07 -6.41
N GLU A 88 0.94 -1.05 -6.98
CA GLU A 88 1.37 -2.39 -6.54
C GLU A 88 2.86 -2.62 -6.77
N LEU A 89 3.42 -2.20 -7.92
CA LEU A 89 4.85 -2.33 -8.19
C LEU A 89 5.69 -1.46 -7.23
N ALA A 90 5.33 -0.20 -7.04
CA ALA A 90 6.03 0.68 -6.11
C ALA A 90 5.91 0.19 -4.66
N ARG A 91 4.77 -0.41 -4.29
CA ARG A 91 4.56 -1.03 -2.98
C ARG A 91 5.51 -2.19 -2.75
N ALA A 92 5.62 -3.12 -3.71
CA ALA A 92 6.55 -4.24 -3.61
C ALA A 92 8.00 -3.76 -3.49
N LEU A 93 8.40 -2.82 -4.35
CA LEU A 93 9.76 -2.24 -4.36
C LEU A 93 10.09 -1.49 -3.06
N TYR A 94 9.19 -0.64 -2.57
CA TYR A 94 9.37 0.05 -1.28
C TYR A 94 9.40 -0.93 -0.10
N THR A 95 8.51 -1.92 -0.09
CA THR A 95 8.43 -2.91 0.99
C THR A 95 9.76 -3.64 1.15
N TYR A 96 10.36 -4.03 0.03
CA TYR A 96 11.65 -4.73 -0.02
C TYR A 96 12.85 -3.83 0.28
N SER A 97 12.97 -2.68 -0.40
CA SER A 97 14.18 -1.85 -0.36
C SER A 97 14.18 -0.79 0.75
N LYS A 98 13.01 -0.37 1.22
CA LYS A 98 12.78 0.85 2.01
C LYS A 98 13.29 2.14 1.34
N ASP A 99 13.55 2.10 0.03
CA ASP A 99 14.03 3.25 -0.73
C ASP A 99 12.88 4.25 -0.97
N GLU A 100 12.99 5.41 -0.36
CA GLU A 100 11.97 6.45 -0.39
C GLU A 100 11.66 6.98 -1.79
N LYS A 101 12.52 6.75 -2.80
CA LYS A 101 12.19 7.11 -4.20
C LYS A 101 10.89 6.45 -4.67
N TYR A 102 10.57 5.26 -4.15
CA TYR A 102 9.33 4.56 -4.50
C TYR A 102 8.09 5.22 -3.90
N LEU A 103 8.23 6.02 -2.83
CA LEU A 103 7.13 6.83 -2.30
C LEU A 103 6.75 7.98 -3.24
N ASP A 104 7.64 8.43 -4.12
CA ASP A 104 7.33 9.48 -5.10
C ASP A 104 6.30 8.98 -6.13
N ILE A 105 6.26 7.68 -6.39
CA ILE A 105 5.22 7.05 -7.22
C ILE A 105 3.84 7.16 -6.55
N PHE A 106 3.76 7.03 -5.23
CA PHE A 106 2.50 7.24 -4.50
C PHE A 106 2.07 8.70 -4.58
N VAL A 107 3.00 9.65 -4.44
CA VAL A 107 2.73 11.09 -4.60
C VAL A 107 2.19 11.40 -6.00
N ALA A 108 2.80 10.83 -7.04
CA ALA A 108 2.31 10.97 -8.41
C ALA A 108 0.91 10.35 -8.59
N ASN A 109 0.63 9.21 -7.96
CA ASN A 109 -0.68 8.58 -8.00
C ASN A 109 -1.78 9.40 -7.28
N LEU A 110 -1.41 10.17 -6.25
CA LEU A 110 -2.33 11.10 -5.57
C LEU A 110 -2.76 12.28 -6.45
N GLN A 111 -2.13 12.51 -7.61
CA GLN A 111 -2.57 13.51 -8.57
C GLN A 111 -3.74 13.04 -9.45
N SER A 112 -4.23 11.79 -9.27
CA SER A 112 -5.38 11.28 -10.01
C SER A 112 -6.64 12.10 -9.74
N ASN A 113 -7.42 12.38 -10.79
CA ASN A 113 -8.73 13.03 -10.65
C ASN A 113 -9.78 12.10 -10.01
N ASP A 114 -9.56 10.79 -10.03
CA ASP A 114 -10.45 9.81 -9.40
C ASP A 114 -10.24 9.77 -7.88
N GLU A 115 -11.27 10.16 -7.13
CA GLU A 115 -11.29 10.11 -5.66
C GLU A 115 -11.03 8.70 -5.11
N SER A 116 -11.64 7.67 -5.71
CA SER A 116 -11.50 6.30 -5.23
C SER A 116 -10.06 5.82 -5.38
N HIS A 117 -9.41 6.17 -6.49
CA HIS A 117 -7.99 5.91 -6.71
C HIS A 117 -7.12 6.58 -5.64
N ARG A 118 -7.34 7.87 -5.35
CA ARG A 118 -6.57 8.58 -4.30
C ARG A 118 -6.78 7.97 -2.92
N ILE A 119 -8.00 7.57 -2.57
CA ILE A 119 -8.30 6.87 -1.31
C ILE A 119 -7.54 5.55 -1.23
N THR A 120 -7.51 4.77 -2.31
CA THR A 120 -6.72 3.53 -2.39
C THR A 120 -5.23 3.80 -2.15
N VAL A 121 -4.65 4.83 -2.78
CA VAL A 121 -3.24 5.20 -2.58
C VAL A 121 -2.95 5.52 -1.11
N LEU A 122 -3.80 6.34 -0.47
CA LEU A 122 -3.67 6.69 0.95
C LEU A 122 -3.79 5.46 1.84
N THR A 123 -4.67 4.52 1.51
CA THR A 123 -4.87 3.30 2.27
C THR A 123 -3.65 2.39 2.16
N LYS A 124 -3.06 2.26 0.96
CA LYS A 124 -1.82 1.49 0.74
C LYS A 124 -0.63 2.07 1.49
N LEU A 125 -0.52 3.39 1.61
CA LEU A 125 0.53 4.02 2.44
C LEU A 125 0.44 3.64 3.92
N MET A 126 -0.75 3.30 4.44
CA MET A 126 -0.92 2.86 5.83
C MET A 126 -0.47 1.43 6.09
N GLU A 127 -0.19 0.64 5.05
CA GLU A 127 0.42 -0.69 5.18
C GLU A 127 1.91 -0.60 5.58
N PHE A 128 2.52 0.58 5.41
CA PHE A 128 3.93 0.79 5.72
C PHE A 128 4.15 1.27 7.14
N SER A 129 5.31 0.94 7.70
CA SER A 129 5.76 1.55 8.96
C SER A 129 5.85 3.07 8.80
N PRO A 130 5.42 3.85 9.82
CA PRO A 130 5.51 5.30 9.79
C PRO A 130 6.93 5.82 9.51
N SER A 131 7.02 6.87 8.68
CA SER A 131 8.23 7.66 8.45
C SER A 131 7.87 9.13 8.28
N ASP A 132 8.85 10.02 8.37
CA ASP A 132 8.62 11.46 8.17
C ASP A 132 8.07 11.74 6.76
N LYS A 133 8.61 11.10 5.72
CA LYS A 133 8.10 11.23 4.35
C LYS A 133 6.66 10.76 4.22
N ILE A 134 6.30 9.62 4.82
CA ILE A 134 4.89 9.13 4.81
C ILE A 134 3.97 10.11 5.55
N PHE A 135 4.40 10.63 6.71
CA PHE A 135 3.67 11.65 7.45
C PHE A 135 3.44 12.91 6.59
N GLU A 136 4.45 13.37 5.85
CA GLU A 136 4.34 14.51 4.96
C GLU A 136 3.39 14.27 3.80
N ILE A 137 3.40 13.08 3.19
CA ILE A 137 2.45 12.71 2.13
C ILE A 137 1.01 12.79 2.67
N PHE A 138 0.73 12.20 3.84
CA PHE A 138 -0.58 12.31 4.47
C PHE A 138 -0.94 13.76 4.82
N GLY A 139 0.01 14.53 5.34
CA GLY A 139 -0.19 15.94 5.66
C GLY A 139 -0.60 16.76 4.44
N ASN A 140 0.11 16.57 3.33
CA ASN A 140 -0.17 17.25 2.06
C ASN A 140 -1.56 16.87 1.53
N SER A 141 -1.96 15.61 1.59
CA SER A 141 -3.32 15.18 1.22
C SER A 141 -4.38 15.75 2.15
N CYS A 142 -4.16 15.78 3.47
CA CYS A 142 -5.07 16.44 4.41
C CYS A 142 -5.24 17.93 4.12
N LEU A 143 -4.20 18.62 3.65
CA LEU A 143 -4.24 20.06 3.36
C LEU A 143 -4.88 20.38 2.02
N ASN A 144 -4.58 19.60 1.00
CA ASN A 144 -4.80 20.03 -0.38
C ASN A 144 -5.85 19.21 -1.15
N ASP A 145 -6.21 18.00 -0.70
CA ASP A 145 -7.21 17.21 -1.41
C ASP A 145 -8.59 17.88 -1.32
N LEU A 146 -9.29 17.95 -2.46
CA LEU A 146 -10.63 18.53 -2.55
C LEU A 146 -11.69 17.65 -1.87
N SER A 147 -11.47 16.33 -1.85
CA SER A 147 -12.39 15.36 -1.25
C SER A 147 -12.30 15.35 0.27
N LYS A 148 -13.45 15.55 0.94
CA LYS A 148 -13.55 15.37 2.39
C LYS A 148 -13.22 13.93 2.81
N ILE A 149 -13.55 12.95 1.98
CA ILE A 149 -13.29 11.53 2.28
C ILE A 149 -11.78 11.26 2.18
N ALA A 150 -11.13 11.67 1.10
CA ALA A 150 -9.67 11.51 0.97
C ALA A 150 -8.91 12.24 2.08
N ARG A 151 -9.32 13.47 2.45
CA ARG A 151 -8.75 14.18 3.62
C ARG A 151 -8.93 13.40 4.92
N SER A 152 -10.10 12.80 5.13
CA SER A 152 -10.40 11.98 6.32
C SER A 152 -9.58 10.69 6.35
N THR A 153 -9.35 10.06 5.19
CA THR A 153 -8.45 8.92 5.06
C THR A 153 -7.03 9.33 5.40
N ALA A 154 -6.51 10.42 4.83
CA ALA A 154 -5.19 10.95 5.16
C ALA A 154 -5.05 11.31 6.65
N ALA A 155 -6.12 11.80 7.30
CA ALA A 155 -6.10 12.10 8.72
C ALA A 155 -5.96 10.84 9.59
N THR A 156 -6.57 9.72 9.18
CA THR A 156 -6.28 8.41 9.81
C THR A 156 -4.80 8.06 9.69
N GLY A 157 -4.19 8.27 8.51
CA GLY A 157 -2.78 8.03 8.26
C GLY A 157 -1.85 8.88 9.15
N LEU A 158 -2.16 10.17 9.33
CA LEU A 158 -1.44 11.05 10.25
C LEU A 158 -1.48 10.57 11.71
N LEU A 159 -2.67 10.17 12.17
CA LEU A 159 -2.86 9.67 13.53
C LEU A 159 -2.15 8.32 13.76
N TYR A 160 -2.12 7.47 12.73
CA TYR A 160 -1.33 6.24 12.73
C TYR A 160 0.17 6.54 12.83
N CYS A 161 0.67 7.48 12.03
CA CYS A 161 2.09 7.85 12.03
C CYS A 161 2.57 8.39 13.39
N LYS A 162 1.67 8.99 14.18
CA LYS A 162 1.96 9.52 15.52
C LYS A 162 1.52 8.60 16.67
N GLY A 163 1.13 7.37 16.36
CA GLY A 163 0.79 6.36 17.36
C GLY A 163 -0.51 6.62 18.14
N HIS A 164 -1.32 7.60 17.73
CA HIS A 164 -2.67 7.77 18.28
C HIS A 164 -3.59 6.63 17.85
N ILE A 165 -3.33 6.03 16.68
CA ILE A 165 -3.95 4.81 16.19
C ILE A 165 -2.85 3.76 16.04
N LYS A 166 -3.05 2.57 16.59
CA LYS A 166 -2.13 1.43 16.47
C LYS A 166 -2.38 0.65 15.20
N ASN A 167 -3.65 0.38 14.87
CA ASN A 167 -4.03 -0.31 13.65
C ASN A 167 -5.00 0.56 12.83
N PRO A 168 -4.57 1.16 11.70
CA PRO A 168 -5.42 2.02 10.88
C PRO A 168 -6.56 1.26 10.20
N PHE A 169 -6.50 -0.07 10.17
CA PHE A 169 -7.54 -0.96 9.62
C PHE A 169 -8.52 -1.44 10.71
N ASN A 170 -8.31 -1.10 11.99
CA ASN A 170 -9.28 -1.36 13.05
C ASN A 170 -10.32 -0.23 13.10
N ILE A 171 -11.49 -0.48 12.53
CA ILE A 171 -12.59 0.50 12.46
C ILE A 171 -12.97 1.04 13.84
N MET A 172 -13.02 0.19 14.87
CA MET A 172 -13.40 0.63 16.23
C MET A 172 -12.38 1.59 16.82
N GLU A 173 -11.09 1.32 16.62
CA GLU A 173 -10.01 2.21 17.06
C GLU A 173 -10.06 3.55 16.32
N VAL A 174 -10.23 3.52 14.99
CA VAL A 174 -10.35 4.73 14.17
C VAL A 174 -11.55 5.56 14.61
N MET A 175 -12.70 4.94 14.89
CA MET A 175 -13.91 5.64 15.35
C MET A 175 -13.71 6.35 16.69
N GLN A 176 -12.93 5.78 17.61
CA GLN A 176 -12.60 6.43 18.88
C GLN A 176 -11.79 7.72 18.71
N LYS A 177 -11.14 7.93 17.55
CA LYS A 177 -10.36 9.13 17.24
C LYS A 177 -11.08 10.15 16.38
N THR A 178 -12.41 10.06 16.26
CA THR A 178 -13.23 10.96 15.44
C THR A 178 -13.02 12.44 15.76
N THR A 179 -12.85 12.81 17.04
CA THR A 179 -12.61 14.22 17.43
C THR A 179 -11.30 14.76 16.86
N LEU A 180 -10.20 14.00 16.98
CA LEU A 180 -8.92 14.38 16.39
C LEU A 180 -8.99 14.45 14.87
N LYS A 181 -9.67 13.48 14.23
CA LYS A 181 -9.89 13.50 12.79
C LYS A 181 -10.61 14.77 12.34
N LYS A 182 -11.66 15.21 13.05
CA LYS A 182 -12.39 16.43 12.73
C LYS A 182 -11.49 17.67 12.74
N LEU A 183 -10.55 17.77 13.68
CA LEU A 183 -9.57 18.86 13.73
C LEU A 183 -8.63 18.85 12.52
N LEU A 184 -8.18 17.67 12.10
CA LEU A 184 -7.27 17.50 10.94
C LEU A 184 -7.98 17.68 9.59
N THR A 185 -9.32 17.56 9.56
CA THR A 185 -10.13 17.72 8.35
C THR A 185 -10.98 18.98 8.35
N ASP A 186 -10.64 19.99 9.17
CA ASP A 186 -11.38 21.26 9.25
C ASP A 186 -11.59 21.88 7.85
N ASP A 187 -12.72 22.54 7.63
CA ASP A 187 -13.00 23.14 6.32
C ASP A 187 -12.04 24.30 6.00
N LYS A 188 -11.47 24.96 7.03
CA LYS A 188 -10.47 26.02 6.88
C LYS A 188 -9.07 25.43 6.75
N VAL A 189 -8.41 25.68 5.63
CA VAL A 189 -7.01 25.23 5.36
C VAL A 189 -6.05 25.69 6.47
N GLN A 190 -6.19 26.93 6.97
CA GLN A 190 -5.33 27.47 8.01
C GLN A 190 -5.43 26.70 9.34
N GLU A 191 -6.65 26.32 9.75
CA GLU A 191 -6.86 25.52 10.95
C GLU A 191 -6.34 24.10 10.75
N ARG A 192 -6.54 23.49 9.57
CA ARG A 192 -5.92 22.20 9.24
C ARG A 192 -4.40 22.24 9.37
N GLN A 193 -3.75 23.24 8.78
CA GLN A 193 -2.29 23.40 8.85
C GLN A 193 -1.80 23.53 10.29
N LYS A 194 -2.47 24.37 11.08
CA LYS A 194 -2.17 24.54 12.51
C LYS A 194 -2.30 23.22 13.27
N ASN A 195 -3.36 22.46 13.04
CA ASN A 195 -3.61 21.19 13.73
C ASN A 195 -2.62 20.09 13.29
N ILE A 196 -2.24 20.03 12.00
CA ILE A 196 -1.22 19.11 11.50
C ILE A 196 0.15 19.44 12.12
N ASN A 197 0.51 20.71 12.24
CA ASN A 197 1.74 21.13 12.91
C ASN A 197 1.70 20.80 14.41
N ALA A 198 0.58 21.04 15.08
CA ALA A 198 0.41 20.66 16.48
C ALA A 198 0.51 19.13 16.68
N LEU A 199 0.00 18.33 15.75
CA LEU A 199 0.15 16.88 15.76
C LEU A 199 1.61 16.45 15.54
N ARG A 200 2.32 17.11 14.61
CA ARG A 200 3.74 16.87 14.36
C ARG A 200 4.57 17.07 15.63
N ASP A 201 4.26 18.13 16.38
CA ASP A 201 4.91 18.53 17.63
C ASP A 201 4.39 17.79 18.88
N GLU A 202 3.50 16.80 18.75
CA GLU A 202 2.88 16.07 19.87
C GLU A 202 2.09 16.96 20.85
N LYS A 203 1.60 18.11 20.36
CA LYS A 203 0.81 19.07 21.14
C LYS A 203 -0.70 18.93 20.91
N LEU A 204 -1.11 18.16 19.89
CA LEU A 204 -2.51 17.90 19.62
C LEU A 204 -3.05 16.82 20.58
N LYS A 205 -4.09 17.17 21.36
CA LYS A 205 -4.71 16.30 22.38
C LYS A 205 -6.16 15.99 22.05
#